data_AF-F0FBY7-F1
#
_entry.id   AF-F0FBY7-F1
#
_cell.length_a   1.000
_cell.length_b   1.000
_cell.length_c   1.000
_cell.angle_alpha   90.00
_cell.angle_beta   90.00
_cell.angle_gamma   90.00
#
_symmetry.space_group_name_H-M   'P 1'
#
loop_
_entity.id
_entity.type
_entity.pdbx_description
1 polymer ?
#
loop_
_entity_poly.entity_id
_entity_poly.type
_entity_poly.pdbx_seq_one_letter_code
_entity_poly.pdbx_strand_id
1 'polypeptide(L)'
;MFHKSKLMFWTSEVLLLTIIFFIWRQMGDMITPIVSVVNTILIPFLVGGFLYYITNPLVKFLQEKLKINRMIGILITLSLLFGLIALGVIYLLPILINQLSSLINSTQGLYWEIQSFVNQLSKNPLFRNLNIQSTIQQLNLSYVDILQNILNSVTNSLGSVLSAVVNTLMILIMTPIFLVYFLMDGHKLLPMLERTVLKRDKLNISSLLTNLNATVARYISGISIDALIIGALAYIGYSVIGLKYALVFAIFSSLANLIPYVGPSIGLIPMVITYAFTDPQKMVAALIYMLIIQQVDGNILYPRIVGGVMKVHPITIMVLLLLSSNIYGVLGMIVAIPTYSILKEIAKFLANLYDNHKEAQQQKKNEEFGIINK
;
A
#
# COMPACT_ATOMS: atom_id res chain seq x y z
N MET A 1 -40.02 -9.95 -42.07
CA MET A 1 -39.04 -9.36 -43.02
C MET A 1 -37.79 -8.77 -42.34
N PHE A 2 -37.74 -8.63 -41.00
CA PHE A 2 -36.63 -7.93 -40.31
C PHE A 2 -35.53 -8.82 -39.70
N HIS A 3 -35.72 -10.14 -39.61
CA HIS A 3 -34.81 -11.06 -38.89
C HIS A 3 -33.42 -11.30 -39.52
N LYS A 4 -33.14 -10.76 -40.72
CA LYS A 4 -31.84 -10.93 -41.40
C LYS A 4 -31.06 -9.63 -41.62
N SER A 5 -31.56 -8.49 -41.12
CA SER A 5 -30.85 -7.22 -41.26
C SER A 5 -29.75 -7.11 -40.20
N LYS A 6 -28.48 -7.10 -40.61
CA LYS A 6 -27.32 -6.89 -39.72
C LYS A 6 -27.47 -5.61 -38.89
N LEU A 7 -28.08 -4.57 -39.45
CA LEU A 7 -28.38 -3.31 -38.75
C LEU A 7 -29.30 -3.54 -37.55
N MET A 8 -30.35 -4.35 -37.70
CA MET A 8 -31.28 -4.62 -36.60
C MET A 8 -30.62 -5.40 -35.46
N PHE A 9 -29.78 -6.38 -35.81
CA PHE A 9 -29.00 -7.16 -34.85
C PHE A 9 -28.04 -6.29 -34.03
N TRP A 10 -27.27 -5.42 -34.69
CA TRP A 10 -26.37 -4.49 -34.00
C TRP A 10 -27.14 -3.47 -33.15
N THR A 11 -28.27 -2.95 -33.63
CA THR A 11 -29.10 -2.05 -32.82
C THR A 11 -29.68 -2.73 -31.59
N SER A 12 -30.10 -4.00 -31.68
CA SER A 12 -30.61 -4.73 -30.51
C SER A 12 -29.54 -5.03 -29.47
N GLU A 13 -28.32 -5.39 -29.91
CA GLU A 13 -27.17 -5.62 -29.02
C GLU A 13 -26.76 -4.34 -28.29
N VAL A 14 -26.66 -3.21 -29.00
CA VAL A 14 -26.35 -1.91 -28.39
C VAL A 14 -27.43 -1.50 -27.40
N LEU A 15 -28.70 -1.74 -27.71
CA LEU A 15 -29.82 -1.40 -26.83
C LEU A 15 -29.84 -2.29 -25.58
N LEU A 16 -29.55 -3.59 -25.72
CA LEU A 16 -29.37 -4.51 -24.60
C LEU A 16 -28.20 -4.10 -23.70
N LEU A 17 -27.03 -3.80 -24.26
CA LEU A 17 -25.88 -3.31 -23.50
C LEU A 17 -26.18 -1.99 -22.77
N THR A 18 -26.93 -1.09 -23.41
CA THR A 18 -27.33 0.19 -22.81
C THR A 18 -28.32 -0.02 -21.66
N ILE A 19 -29.28 -0.95 -21.81
CA ILE A 19 -30.21 -1.34 -20.75
C ILE A 19 -29.47 -1.99 -19.58
N ILE A 20 -28.53 -2.90 -19.86
CA ILE A 20 -27.70 -3.53 -18.82
C ILE A 20 -26.90 -2.46 -18.07
N PHE A 21 -26.29 -1.50 -18.77
CA PHE A 21 -25.55 -0.40 -18.15
C PHE A 21 -26.46 0.54 -17.34
N PHE A 22 -27.67 0.83 -17.84
CA PHE A 22 -28.65 1.64 -17.13
C PHE A 22 -29.15 0.96 -15.85
N ILE A 23 -29.49 -0.33 -15.92
CA ILE A 23 -29.89 -1.13 -14.76
C ILE A 23 -28.73 -1.23 -13.76
N TRP A 24 -27.50 -1.46 -14.22
CA TRP A 24 -26.31 -1.45 -13.36
C TRP A 24 -26.17 -0.11 -12.62
N ARG A 25 -26.30 1.01 -13.32
CA ARG A 25 -26.23 2.35 -12.72
C ARG A 25 -27.33 2.57 -11.68
N GLN A 26 -28.56 2.14 -11.96
CA GLN A 26 -29.69 2.28 -11.04
C GLN A 26 -29.57 1.34 -9.83
N MET A 27 -29.01 0.15 -10.01
CA MET A 27 -28.63 -0.75 -8.91
C MET A 27 -27.51 -0.18 -8.05
N GLY A 28 -26.71 0.75 -8.57
CA GLY A 28 -25.67 1.45 -7.83
C GLY A 28 -26.18 2.03 -6.51
N ASP A 29 -27.34 2.67 -6.52
CA ASP A 29 -27.95 3.26 -5.32
C ASP A 29 -28.37 2.19 -4.28
N MET A 30 -28.82 1.01 -4.72
CA MET A 30 -29.12 -0.14 -3.84
C MET A 30 -27.86 -0.91 -3.39
N ILE A 31 -26.77 -0.85 -4.16
CA ILE A 31 -25.48 -1.48 -3.88
C ILE A 31 -24.66 -0.62 -2.91
N THR A 32 -24.83 0.71 -2.91
CA THR A 32 -24.07 1.63 -2.06
C THR A 32 -24.07 1.28 -0.55
N PRO A 33 -25.19 0.83 0.08
CA PRO A 33 -25.17 0.47 1.50
C PRO A 33 -24.38 -0.82 1.74
N ILE A 34 -24.50 -1.80 0.83
CA ILE A 34 -23.76 -3.07 0.91
C ILE A 34 -22.26 -2.80 0.77
N VAL A 35 -21.87 -2.00 -0.22
CA VAL A 35 -20.47 -1.62 -0.43
C VAL A 35 -19.94 -0.83 0.76
N SER A 36 -20.73 0.07 1.35
CA SER A 36 -20.34 0.82 2.54
C SER A 36 -20.09 -0.09 3.75
N VAL A 37 -20.98 -1.05 4.02
CA VAL A 37 -20.81 -2.03 5.10
C VAL A 37 -19.58 -2.90 4.86
N VAL A 38 -19.40 -3.40 3.62
CA VAL A 38 -18.22 -4.18 3.26
C VAL A 38 -16.95 -3.36 3.47
N ASN A 39 -16.89 -2.12 2.99
CA ASN A 39 -15.71 -1.24 3.15
C ASN A 39 -15.40 -0.95 4.63
N THR A 40 -16.43 -0.78 5.47
CA THR A 40 -16.30 -0.52 6.90
C THR A 40 -15.58 -1.68 7.63
N ILE A 41 -15.83 -2.91 7.20
CA ILE A 41 -15.23 -4.12 7.80
C ILE A 41 -13.92 -4.49 7.09
N LEU A 42 -13.85 -4.26 5.77
CA LEU A 42 -12.74 -4.69 4.93
C LEU A 42 -11.44 -3.99 5.31
N ILE A 43 -11.47 -2.68 5.58
CA ILE A 43 -10.26 -1.95 5.98
C ILE A 43 -9.64 -2.51 7.27
N PRO A 44 -10.35 -2.58 8.42
CA PRO A 44 -9.76 -3.15 9.63
C PRO A 44 -9.38 -4.63 9.49
N PHE A 45 -10.10 -5.39 8.67
CA PHE A 45 -9.73 -6.76 8.32
C PHE A 45 -8.39 -6.82 7.57
N LEU A 46 -8.20 -5.99 6.54
CA LEU A 46 -6.97 -5.93 5.75
C LEU A 46 -5.79 -5.43 6.59
N VAL A 47 -5.97 -4.38 7.39
CA VAL A 47 -4.94 -3.87 8.29
C VAL A 47 -4.60 -4.90 9.36
N GLY A 48 -5.60 -5.56 9.95
CA GLY A 48 -5.40 -6.66 10.90
C GLY A 48 -4.64 -7.84 10.28
N GLY A 49 -4.94 -8.17 9.02
CA GLY A 49 -4.23 -9.20 8.26
C GLY A 49 -2.78 -8.82 7.97
N PHE A 50 -2.55 -7.56 7.58
CA PHE A 50 -1.21 -7.02 7.37
C PHE A 50 -0.37 -7.08 8.67
N LEU A 51 -0.92 -6.58 9.77
CA LEU A 51 -0.29 -6.66 11.09
C LEU A 51 -0.09 -8.11 11.55
N TYR A 52 -1.00 -9.02 11.23
CA TYR A 52 -0.85 -10.45 11.52
C TYR A 52 0.40 -11.01 10.84
N TYR A 53 0.63 -10.75 9.55
CA TYR A 53 1.82 -11.26 8.87
C TYR A 53 3.12 -10.60 9.35
N ILE A 54 3.07 -9.36 9.85
CA ILE A 54 4.23 -8.72 10.50
C ILE A 54 4.54 -9.36 11.86
N THR A 55 3.53 -9.61 12.66
CA THR A 55 3.68 -9.98 14.08
C THR A 55 3.69 -11.49 14.34
N ASN A 56 3.08 -12.29 13.48
CA ASN A 56 3.03 -13.75 13.61
C ASN A 56 4.41 -14.42 13.61
N PRO A 57 5.42 -13.98 12.84
CA PRO A 57 6.79 -14.49 12.99
C PRO A 57 7.33 -14.34 14.42
N LEU A 58 7.03 -13.22 15.10
CA LEU A 58 7.40 -13.01 16.49
C LEU A 58 6.66 -13.98 17.42
N VAL A 59 5.34 -14.12 17.26
CA VAL A 59 4.55 -15.10 18.05
C VAL A 59 5.07 -16.52 17.87
N LYS A 60 5.37 -16.93 16.63
CA LYS A 60 5.96 -18.24 16.33
C LYS A 60 7.33 -18.40 16.95
N PHE A 61 8.18 -17.38 16.91
CA PHE A 61 9.49 -17.40 17.57
C PHE A 61 9.35 -17.58 19.09
N LEU A 62 8.47 -16.82 19.75
CA LEU A 62 8.17 -16.97 21.18
C LEU A 62 7.64 -18.38 21.51
N GLN A 63 6.78 -18.92 20.64
CA GLN A 63 6.19 -20.25 20.82
C GLN A 63 7.19 -21.39 20.60
N GLU A 64 7.96 -21.36 19.50
CA GLU A 64 8.81 -22.47 19.07
C GLU A 64 10.21 -22.44 19.71
N LYS A 65 10.79 -21.24 19.87
CA LYS A 65 12.16 -21.09 20.41
C LYS A 65 12.18 -20.88 21.91
N LEU A 66 11.28 -20.04 22.44
CA LEU A 66 11.18 -19.79 23.88
C LEU A 66 10.18 -20.72 24.60
N LYS A 67 9.48 -21.60 23.85
CA LYS A 67 8.50 -22.55 24.38
C LYS A 67 7.37 -21.90 25.19
N ILE A 68 7.06 -20.64 24.91
CA ILE A 68 5.99 -19.89 25.58
C ILE A 68 4.64 -20.35 25.02
N ASN A 69 3.62 -20.51 25.87
CA ASN A 69 2.27 -20.82 25.41
C ASN A 69 1.78 -19.73 24.42
N ARG A 70 1.16 -20.13 23.31
CA ARG A 70 0.72 -19.24 22.24
C ARG A 70 -0.08 -18.04 22.74
N MET A 71 -1.00 -18.22 23.67
CA MET A 71 -1.78 -17.11 24.24
C MET A 71 -0.89 -16.05 24.91
N ILE A 72 0.11 -16.48 25.67
CA ILE A 72 1.08 -15.58 26.32
C ILE A 72 1.97 -14.92 25.25
N GLY A 73 2.40 -15.67 24.24
CA GLY A 73 3.17 -15.13 23.11
C GLY A 73 2.41 -14.05 22.34
N ILE A 74 1.10 -14.23 22.15
CA ILE A 74 0.20 -13.23 21.55
C ILE A 74 0.12 -12.00 22.44
N LEU A 75 -0.14 -12.16 23.74
CA LEU A 75 -0.21 -11.04 24.68
C LEU A 75 1.09 -10.23 24.73
N ILE A 76 2.25 -10.89 24.79
CA ILE A 76 3.56 -10.24 24.73
C ILE A 76 3.71 -9.45 23.42
N THR A 77 3.35 -10.06 22.29
CA THR A 77 3.48 -9.44 20.97
C THR A 77 2.55 -8.23 20.82
N LEU A 78 1.32 -8.30 21.31
CA LEU A 78 0.38 -7.18 21.28
C LEU A 78 0.82 -6.07 22.23
N SER A 79 1.25 -6.40 23.45
CA SER A 79 1.80 -5.43 24.38
C SER A 79 3.03 -4.72 23.80
N LEU A 80 3.90 -5.45 23.09
CA LEU A 80 5.04 -4.86 22.39
C LEU A 80 4.58 -3.95 21.25
N LEU A 81 3.66 -4.39 20.39
CA LEU A 81 3.15 -3.61 19.25
C LEU A 81 2.47 -2.32 19.73
N PHE A 82 1.48 -2.42 20.61
CA PHE A 82 0.77 -1.26 21.14
C PHE A 82 1.66 -0.40 22.03
N GLY A 83 2.61 -1.00 22.75
CA GLY A 83 3.64 -0.28 23.49
C GLY A 83 4.51 0.57 22.58
N LEU A 84 5.03 0.01 21.48
CA LEU A 84 5.80 0.77 20.49
C LEU A 84 4.99 1.89 19.83
N ILE A 85 3.73 1.62 19.50
CA ILE A 85 2.81 2.64 18.98
C ILE A 85 2.59 3.75 20.01
N ALA A 86 2.27 3.39 21.27
CA ALA A 86 2.04 4.35 22.34
C ALA A 86 3.30 5.18 22.64
N LEU A 87 4.47 4.56 22.69
CA LEU A 87 5.75 5.27 22.81
C LEU A 87 5.96 6.20 21.61
N GLY A 88 5.66 5.75 20.40
CA GLY A 88 5.69 6.60 19.21
C GLY A 88 4.75 7.79 19.33
N VAL A 89 3.52 7.59 19.79
CA VAL A 89 2.54 8.66 19.97
C VAL A 89 2.95 9.64 21.09
N ILE A 90 3.48 9.15 22.22
CA ILE A 90 3.84 10.00 23.35
C ILE A 90 5.13 10.79 23.07
N TYR A 91 6.13 10.17 22.44
CA TYR A 91 7.45 10.78 22.26
C TYR A 91 7.67 11.31 20.83
N LEU A 92 7.34 10.53 19.80
CA LEU A 92 7.57 10.94 18.41
C LEU A 92 6.52 11.96 17.95
N LEU A 93 5.26 11.85 18.36
CA LEU A 93 4.21 12.75 17.87
C LEU A 93 4.43 14.21 18.29
N PRO A 94 4.78 14.56 19.54
CA PRO A 94 5.08 15.95 19.89
C PRO A 94 6.31 16.47 19.15
N ILE A 95 7.34 15.62 18.97
CA ILE A 95 8.52 15.97 18.17
C ILE A 95 8.09 16.24 16.72
N LEU A 96 7.29 15.37 16.12
CA LEU A 96 6.72 15.54 14.78
C LEU A 96 5.92 16.84 14.67
N ILE A 97 5.02 17.11 15.61
CA ILE A 97 4.20 18.34 15.62
C ILE A 97 5.10 19.57 15.74
N ASN A 98 6.09 19.56 16.64
CA ASN A 98 7.01 20.68 16.81
C ASN A 98 7.88 20.89 15.57
N GLN A 99 8.37 19.81 14.95
CA GLN A 99 9.18 19.85 13.74
C GLN A 99 8.35 20.28 12.52
N LEU A 100 7.12 19.79 12.38
CA LEU A 100 6.18 20.20 11.33
C LEU A 100 5.73 21.65 11.52
N SER A 101 5.41 22.07 12.74
CA SER A 101 5.08 23.47 13.05
C SER A 101 6.27 24.38 12.78
N SER A 102 7.48 23.97 13.17
CA SER A 102 8.70 24.71 12.85
C SER A 102 8.98 24.75 11.35
N LEU A 103 8.69 23.67 10.62
CA LEU A 103 8.81 23.61 9.16
C LEU A 103 7.82 24.57 8.51
N ILE A 104 6.56 24.58 8.94
CA ILE A 104 5.52 25.50 8.49
C ILE A 104 5.90 26.96 8.80
N ASN A 105 6.42 27.24 9.99
CA ASN A 105 6.86 28.58 10.38
C ASN A 105 8.12 29.01 9.62
N SER A 106 9.05 28.10 9.33
CA SER A 106 10.23 28.39 8.51
C SER A 106 9.84 28.58 7.04
N THR A 107 8.78 27.91 6.57
CA THR A 107 8.24 28.13 5.20
C THR A 107 7.45 29.43 5.06
N GLN A 108 6.99 30.07 6.13
CA GLN A 108 6.46 31.44 6.02
C GLN A 108 7.54 32.44 5.56
N GLY A 109 8.82 32.16 5.85
CA GLY A 109 9.97 32.88 5.28
C GLY A 109 10.28 32.50 3.82
N LEU A 110 9.84 31.32 3.36
CA LEU A 110 10.08 30.84 1.99
C LEU A 110 9.47 31.78 0.95
N TYR A 111 8.35 32.45 1.25
CA TYR A 111 7.77 33.43 0.33
C TYR A 111 8.76 34.57 0.05
N TRP A 112 9.39 35.10 1.11
CA TRP A 112 10.40 36.16 1.00
C TRP A 112 11.68 35.65 0.32
N GLU A 113 12.12 34.43 0.61
CA GLU A 113 13.28 33.83 -0.05
C GLU A 113 13.02 33.54 -1.53
N ILE A 114 11.87 32.95 -1.89
CA ILE A 114 11.42 32.74 -3.28
C ILE A 114 11.35 34.07 -4.01
N GLN A 115 10.74 35.10 -3.40
CA GLN A 115 10.63 36.42 -4.00
C GLN A 115 12.03 37.04 -4.20
N SER A 116 12.94 36.88 -3.24
CA SER A 116 14.32 37.36 -3.34
C SER A 116 15.12 36.62 -4.41
N PHE A 117 14.98 35.30 -4.51
CA PHE A 117 15.64 34.44 -5.49
C PHE A 117 15.13 34.76 -6.90
N VAL A 118 13.81 34.91 -7.08
CA VAL A 118 13.22 35.33 -8.35
C VAL A 118 13.66 36.75 -8.73
N ASN A 119 13.76 37.66 -7.77
CA ASN A 119 14.30 39.01 -8.02
C ASN A 119 15.80 39.00 -8.35
N GLN A 120 16.56 38.02 -7.90
CA GLN A 120 17.96 37.82 -8.30
C GLN A 120 18.05 37.17 -9.69
N LEU A 121 17.18 36.20 -9.96
CA LEU A 121 17.11 35.50 -11.24
C LEU A 121 16.64 36.43 -12.37
N SER A 122 15.69 37.32 -12.10
CA SER A 122 15.20 38.33 -13.06
C SER A 122 16.25 39.41 -13.41
N LYS A 123 17.24 39.62 -12.53
CA LYS A 123 18.42 40.47 -12.80
C LYS A 123 19.45 39.79 -13.69
N ASN A 124 19.38 38.46 -13.85
CA ASN A 124 20.27 37.73 -14.72
C ASN A 124 19.81 37.90 -16.19
N PRO A 125 20.69 38.34 -17.11
CA PRO A 125 20.32 38.65 -18.50
C PRO A 125 19.68 37.48 -19.26
N LEU A 126 19.91 36.23 -18.85
CA LEU A 126 19.30 35.03 -19.43
C LEU A 126 17.81 34.87 -19.12
N PHE A 127 17.30 35.46 -18.03
CA PHE A 127 15.94 35.25 -17.55
C PHE A 127 15.09 36.53 -17.49
N ARG A 128 15.63 37.66 -17.98
CA ARG A 128 15.00 38.99 -17.95
C ARG A 128 13.67 39.08 -18.71
N ASN A 129 13.45 38.19 -19.68
CA ASN A 129 12.24 38.17 -20.52
C ASN A 129 11.13 37.26 -19.95
N LEU A 130 11.42 36.49 -18.90
CA LEU A 130 10.42 35.68 -18.22
C LEU A 130 9.72 36.58 -17.20
N ASN A 131 8.41 36.79 -17.38
CA ASN A 131 7.59 37.67 -16.55
C ASN A 131 7.22 37.03 -15.19
N ILE A 132 8.21 36.46 -14.51
CA ILE A 132 8.07 35.59 -13.33
C ILE A 132 7.44 36.37 -12.15
N GLN A 133 7.67 37.69 -12.07
CA GLN A 133 7.03 38.55 -11.07
C GLN A 133 5.49 38.55 -11.19
N SER A 134 4.96 38.54 -12.41
CA SER A 134 3.50 38.52 -12.63
C SER A 134 2.88 37.17 -12.24
N THR A 135 3.61 36.07 -12.46
CA THR A 135 3.19 34.72 -12.03
C THR A 135 3.22 34.58 -10.51
N ILE A 136 4.21 35.15 -9.81
CA ILE A 136 4.24 35.14 -8.34
C ILE A 136 3.14 36.02 -7.74
N GLN A 137 2.84 37.18 -8.33
CA GLN A 137 1.73 38.03 -7.87
C GLN A 137 0.35 37.40 -8.12
N GLN A 138 0.21 36.58 -9.17
CA GLN A 138 -0.99 35.77 -9.42
C GLN A 138 -1.07 34.54 -8.53
N LEU A 139 0.08 33.97 -8.12
CA LEU A 139 0.21 32.97 -7.06
C LEU A 139 0.06 33.62 -5.67
N ASN A 140 -0.98 34.44 -5.50
CA ASN A 140 -1.38 35.00 -4.22
C ASN A 140 -1.85 33.84 -3.32
N LEU A 141 -0.89 33.04 -2.86
CA LEU A 141 -1.03 32.02 -1.84
C LEU A 141 -1.14 32.80 -0.54
N SER A 142 -2.28 33.46 -0.38
CA SER A 142 -2.72 33.96 0.90
C SER A 142 -2.68 32.75 1.82
N TYR A 143 -1.66 32.69 2.69
CA TYR A 143 -1.56 31.69 3.73
C TYR A 143 -2.85 31.63 4.54
N VAL A 144 -3.54 32.77 4.62
CA VAL A 144 -4.88 32.93 5.19
C VAL A 144 -5.93 32.16 4.39
N ASP A 145 -5.90 32.10 3.06
CA ASP A 145 -6.86 31.33 2.26
C ASP A 145 -6.60 29.82 2.33
N ILE A 146 -5.34 29.38 2.44
CA ILE A 146 -5.01 27.96 2.68
C ILE A 146 -5.43 27.55 4.09
N LEU A 147 -5.12 28.37 5.11
CA LEU A 147 -5.55 28.11 6.49
C LEU A 147 -7.08 28.21 6.63
N GLN A 148 -7.73 29.18 5.98
CA GLN A 148 -9.18 29.34 5.99
C GLN A 148 -9.85 28.24 5.18
N ASN A 149 -9.28 27.74 4.09
CA ASN A 149 -9.82 26.58 3.39
C ASN A 149 -9.64 25.29 4.21
N ILE A 150 -8.55 25.14 4.96
CA ILE A 150 -8.37 24.04 5.94
C ILE A 150 -9.38 24.20 7.10
N LEU A 151 -9.51 25.39 7.68
CA LEU A 151 -10.44 25.69 8.78
C LEU A 151 -11.90 25.60 8.35
N ASN A 152 -12.26 26.04 7.15
CA ASN A 152 -13.59 25.93 6.57
C ASN A 152 -13.87 24.48 6.15
N SER A 153 -12.87 23.73 5.70
CA SER A 153 -12.99 22.27 5.48
C SER A 153 -13.17 21.51 6.80
N VAL A 154 -12.62 22.00 7.91
CA VAL A 154 -12.82 21.45 9.26
C VAL A 154 -14.19 21.86 9.83
N THR A 155 -14.64 23.11 9.59
CA THR A 155 -15.85 23.69 10.17
C THR A 155 -17.14 23.31 9.42
N ASN A 156 -17.11 23.23 8.08
CA ASN A 156 -18.23 22.72 7.27
C ASN A 156 -18.42 21.20 7.39
N SER A 157 -17.53 20.55 8.13
CA SER A 157 -17.44 19.11 8.27
C SER A 157 -17.91 18.60 9.63
N LEU A 158 -18.74 19.29 10.42
CA LEU A 158 -19.18 18.69 11.69
C LEU A 158 -19.87 17.32 11.49
N GLY A 159 -20.57 17.12 10.37
CA GLY A 159 -21.08 15.80 9.95
C GLY A 159 -20.02 14.82 9.41
N SER A 160 -19.02 15.30 8.67
CA SER A 160 -17.94 14.48 8.08
C SER A 160 -16.76 14.22 9.03
N VAL A 161 -16.55 15.05 10.04
CA VAL A 161 -15.64 14.84 11.17
C VAL A 161 -16.25 13.80 12.07
N LEU A 162 -17.55 13.87 12.37
CA LEU A 162 -18.20 12.84 13.16
C LEU A 162 -18.15 11.48 12.44
N SER A 163 -18.43 11.42 11.15
CA SER A 163 -18.32 10.17 10.38
C SER A 163 -16.87 9.70 10.23
N ALA A 164 -15.90 10.60 10.03
CA ALA A 164 -14.47 10.26 10.00
C ALA A 164 -13.98 9.75 11.36
N VAL A 165 -14.42 10.35 12.47
CA VAL A 165 -14.12 9.92 13.84
C VAL A 165 -14.73 8.55 14.08
N VAL A 166 -16.01 8.34 13.76
CA VAL A 166 -16.68 7.03 13.90
C VAL A 166 -15.96 5.96 13.06
N ASN A 167 -15.63 6.24 11.81
CA ASN A 167 -14.89 5.32 10.94
C ASN A 167 -13.48 5.02 11.48
N THR A 168 -12.77 6.04 11.97
CA THR A 168 -11.44 5.88 12.56
C THR A 168 -11.50 5.07 13.85
N LEU A 169 -12.48 5.34 14.71
CA LEU A 169 -12.72 4.56 15.93
C LEU A 169 -13.08 3.10 15.60
N MET A 170 -13.92 2.87 14.59
CA MET A 170 -14.21 1.51 14.11
C MET A 170 -12.92 0.81 13.66
N ILE A 171 -12.08 1.46 12.86
CA ILE A 171 -10.80 0.88 12.43
C ILE A 171 -9.91 0.59 13.65
N LEU A 172 -9.80 1.53 14.58
CA LEU A 172 -8.91 1.44 15.75
C LEU A 172 -9.36 0.37 16.75
N ILE A 173 -10.66 0.09 16.84
CA ILE A 173 -11.21 -0.96 17.71
C ILE A 173 -11.22 -2.31 16.98
N MET A 174 -11.68 -2.37 15.73
CA MET A 174 -11.84 -3.62 14.98
C MET A 174 -10.50 -4.21 14.54
N THR A 175 -9.51 -3.38 14.20
CA THR A 175 -8.18 -3.88 13.77
C THR A 175 -7.51 -4.73 14.85
N PRO A 176 -7.38 -4.29 16.12
CA PRO A 176 -6.90 -5.14 17.22
C PRO A 176 -7.71 -6.43 17.38
N ILE A 177 -9.04 -6.36 17.25
CA ILE A 177 -9.91 -7.53 17.37
C ILE A 177 -9.58 -8.55 16.28
N PHE A 178 -9.56 -8.14 15.01
CA PHE A 178 -9.19 -9.02 13.90
C PHE A 178 -7.77 -9.56 14.06
N LEU A 179 -6.81 -8.73 14.47
CA LEU A 179 -5.43 -9.15 14.71
C LEU A 179 -5.35 -10.25 15.77
N VAL A 180 -6.04 -10.09 16.90
CA VAL A 180 -6.11 -11.11 17.97
C VAL A 180 -6.67 -12.42 17.42
N TYR A 181 -7.80 -12.38 16.71
CA TYR A 181 -8.40 -13.58 16.12
C TYR A 181 -7.51 -14.25 15.08
N PHE A 182 -6.85 -13.48 14.21
CA PHE A 182 -5.90 -14.04 13.23
C PHE A 182 -4.70 -14.69 13.91
N LEU A 183 -4.13 -14.05 14.94
CA LEU A 183 -3.03 -14.62 15.71
C LEU A 183 -3.47 -15.88 16.48
N MET A 184 -4.67 -15.89 17.04
CA MET A 184 -5.20 -17.01 17.81
C MET A 184 -5.56 -18.20 16.92
N ASP A 185 -6.27 -17.99 15.82
CA ASP A 185 -6.93 -19.06 15.06
C ASP A 185 -6.44 -19.19 13.61
N GLY A 186 -5.64 -18.26 13.09
CA GLY A 186 -5.19 -18.28 11.69
C GLY A 186 -4.48 -19.58 11.28
N HIS A 187 -3.76 -20.21 12.20
CA HIS A 187 -3.10 -21.51 11.96
C HIS A 187 -4.05 -22.72 11.94
N LYS A 188 -5.27 -22.57 12.45
CA LYS A 188 -6.28 -23.64 12.52
C LYS A 188 -7.18 -23.68 11.28
N LEU A 189 -7.23 -22.60 10.51
CA LEU A 189 -8.16 -22.43 9.39
C LEU A 189 -7.95 -23.48 8.30
N LEU A 190 -6.70 -23.71 7.87
CA LEU A 190 -6.41 -24.73 6.85
C LEU A 190 -6.70 -26.16 7.35
N PRO A 191 -6.23 -26.60 8.54
CA PRO A 191 -6.62 -27.90 9.09
C PRO A 191 -8.14 -28.09 9.25
N MET A 192 -8.86 -27.02 9.60
CA MET A 192 -10.32 -27.06 9.68
C MET A 192 -10.94 -27.31 8.30
N LEU A 193 -10.47 -26.61 7.26
CA LEU A 193 -10.94 -26.80 5.89
C LEU A 193 -10.61 -28.21 5.38
N GLU A 194 -9.41 -28.72 5.62
CA GLU A 194 -9.01 -30.11 5.32
C GLU A 194 -9.94 -31.15 5.94
N ARG A 195 -10.34 -30.91 7.20
CA ARG A 195 -11.25 -31.81 7.92
C ARG A 195 -12.72 -31.66 7.54
N THR A 196 -13.14 -30.58 6.89
CA THR A 196 -14.57 -30.29 6.63
C THR A 196 -14.88 -30.28 5.14
N VAL A 197 -14.33 -29.30 4.40
CA VAL A 197 -14.61 -29.01 2.99
C VAL A 197 -13.69 -29.79 2.05
N LEU A 198 -12.40 -29.87 2.38
CA LEU A 198 -11.35 -30.44 1.55
C LEU A 198 -11.04 -31.92 1.89
N LYS A 199 -12.00 -32.67 2.46
CA LYS A 199 -11.83 -34.09 2.83
C LYS A 199 -11.38 -34.99 1.66
N ARG A 200 -11.72 -34.60 0.43
CA ARG A 200 -11.38 -35.33 -0.81
C ARG A 200 -10.65 -34.41 -1.77
N ASP A 201 -9.58 -33.77 -1.30
CA ASP A 201 -8.79 -32.81 -2.06
C ASP A 201 -7.98 -33.44 -3.22
N LYS A 202 -8.68 -34.03 -4.19
CA LYS A 202 -8.07 -34.61 -5.40
C LYS A 202 -7.36 -33.56 -6.27
N LEU A 203 -7.70 -32.29 -6.09
CA LEU A 203 -7.19 -31.18 -6.87
C LEU A 203 -6.00 -30.48 -6.19
N ASN A 204 -5.60 -30.88 -4.98
CA ASN A 204 -4.52 -30.26 -4.20
C ASN A 204 -4.77 -28.78 -3.86
N ILE A 205 -6.02 -28.40 -3.56
CA ILE A 205 -6.42 -27.07 -3.10
C ILE A 205 -5.71 -26.70 -1.78
N SER A 206 -5.47 -27.65 -0.87
CA SER A 206 -4.72 -27.37 0.37
C SER A 206 -3.30 -26.88 0.08
N SER A 207 -2.64 -27.47 -0.93
CA SER A 207 -1.33 -27.01 -1.40
C SER A 207 -1.40 -25.59 -1.95
N LEU A 208 -2.43 -25.27 -2.75
CA LEU A 208 -2.67 -23.89 -3.21
C LEU A 208 -2.82 -22.93 -2.03
N LEU A 209 -3.68 -23.23 -1.05
CA LEU A 209 -3.89 -22.38 0.12
C LEU A 209 -2.61 -22.17 0.94
N THR A 210 -1.80 -23.21 1.09
CA THR A 210 -0.49 -23.14 1.74
C THR A 210 0.46 -22.21 0.98
N ASN A 211 0.53 -22.36 -0.34
CA ASN A 211 1.37 -21.52 -1.20
C ASN A 211 0.90 -20.05 -1.20
N LEU A 212 -0.41 -19.81 -1.21
CA LEU A 212 -1.00 -18.47 -1.09
C LEU A 212 -0.61 -17.82 0.23
N ASN A 213 -0.82 -18.50 1.36
CA ASN A 213 -0.44 -18.00 2.67
C ASN A 213 1.07 -17.72 2.78
N ALA A 214 1.92 -18.62 2.25
CA ALA A 214 3.37 -18.42 2.23
C ALA A 214 3.79 -17.25 1.33
N THR A 215 3.06 -16.99 0.25
CA THR A 215 3.31 -15.85 -0.67
C THR A 215 2.97 -14.53 0.01
N VAL A 216 1.79 -14.43 0.61
CA VAL A 216 1.35 -13.23 1.33
C VAL A 216 2.26 -12.95 2.53
N ALA A 217 2.57 -13.98 3.32
CA ALA A 217 3.47 -13.86 4.46
C ALA A 217 4.84 -13.32 4.07
N ARG A 218 5.50 -13.95 3.07
CA ARG A 218 6.83 -13.52 2.65
C ARG A 218 6.83 -12.09 2.08
N TYR A 219 5.79 -11.71 1.33
CA TYR A 219 5.68 -10.34 0.83
C TYR A 219 5.50 -9.32 1.96
N ILE A 220 4.50 -9.51 2.82
CA ILE A 220 4.17 -8.53 3.87
C ILE A 220 5.29 -8.42 4.91
N SER A 221 5.84 -9.54 5.36
CA SER A 221 6.98 -9.50 6.27
C SER A 221 8.21 -8.90 5.59
N GLY A 222 8.46 -9.26 4.32
CA GLY A 222 9.60 -8.75 3.55
C GLY A 222 9.55 -7.23 3.39
N ILE A 223 8.43 -6.69 2.89
CA ILE A 223 8.30 -5.24 2.67
C ILE A 223 8.34 -4.44 3.97
N SER A 224 7.89 -5.03 5.08
CA SER A 224 7.94 -4.39 6.40
C SER A 224 9.37 -4.33 6.93
N ILE A 225 10.14 -5.41 6.79
CA ILE A 225 11.57 -5.44 7.15
C ILE A 225 12.34 -4.45 6.28
N ASP A 226 12.07 -4.44 4.99
CA ASP A 226 12.67 -3.52 4.02
C ASP A 226 12.42 -2.05 4.39
N ALA A 227 11.16 -1.69 4.66
CA ALA A 227 10.78 -0.36 5.13
C ALA A 227 11.51 0.06 6.43
N LEU A 228 11.71 -0.87 7.37
CA LEU A 228 12.47 -0.60 8.60
C LEU A 228 13.96 -0.37 8.32
N ILE A 229 14.56 -1.16 7.43
CA ILE A 229 15.96 -0.99 7.01
C ILE A 229 16.15 0.38 6.35
N ILE A 230 15.29 0.75 5.40
CA ILE A 230 15.33 2.04 4.72
C ILE A 230 15.10 3.20 5.70
N GLY A 231 14.16 3.04 6.64
CA GLY A 231 13.97 4.01 7.72
C GLY A 231 15.22 4.22 8.57
N ALA A 232 15.87 3.13 9.00
CA ALA A 232 17.09 3.20 9.80
C ALA A 232 18.25 3.84 9.01
N LEU A 233 18.47 3.44 7.76
CA LEU A 233 19.51 4.00 6.90
C LEU A 233 19.26 5.49 6.59
N ALA A 234 18.00 5.88 6.36
CA ALA A 234 17.61 7.27 6.18
C ALA A 234 17.89 8.08 7.45
N TYR A 235 17.52 7.57 8.63
CA TYR A 235 17.78 8.25 9.90
C TYR A 235 19.27 8.46 10.16
N ILE A 236 20.09 7.44 9.94
CA ILE A 236 21.55 7.53 10.10
C ILE A 236 22.11 8.57 9.14
N GLY A 237 21.78 8.48 7.84
CA GLY A 237 22.32 9.40 6.84
C GLY A 237 21.92 10.85 7.06
N TYR A 238 20.63 11.09 7.29
CA TYR A 238 20.13 12.44 7.56
C TYR A 238 20.70 13.03 8.85
N SER A 239 20.90 12.21 9.88
CA SER A 239 21.55 12.63 11.13
C SER A 239 23.02 12.99 10.92
N VAL A 240 23.77 12.19 10.16
CA VAL A 240 25.19 12.45 9.83
C VAL A 240 25.36 13.71 9.00
N ILE A 241 24.45 13.98 8.06
CA ILE A 241 24.43 15.21 7.25
C ILE A 241 24.06 16.45 8.11
N GLY A 242 23.51 16.23 9.31
CA GLY A 242 23.10 17.30 10.21
C GLY A 242 21.78 17.95 9.78
N LEU A 243 20.84 17.16 9.26
CA LEU A 243 19.47 17.61 9.02
C LEU A 243 18.71 17.69 10.35
N LYS A 244 18.14 18.85 10.64
CA LYS A 244 17.42 19.15 11.89
C LYS A 244 16.24 18.21 12.13
N TYR A 245 15.60 17.76 11.05
CA TYR A 245 14.40 16.92 11.07
C TYR A 245 14.64 15.49 10.55
N ALA A 246 15.87 14.99 10.73
CA ALA A 246 16.31 13.68 10.25
C ALA A 246 15.34 12.53 10.59
N LEU A 247 14.88 12.48 11.85
CA LEU A 247 13.95 11.44 12.32
C LEU A 247 12.61 11.48 11.58
N VAL A 248 12.07 12.68 11.35
CA VAL A 248 10.80 12.85 10.64
C VAL A 248 10.93 12.40 9.20
N PHE A 249 11.98 12.84 8.50
CA PHE A 249 12.22 12.41 7.12
C PHE A 249 12.44 10.90 7.02
N ALA A 250 13.12 10.31 8.00
CA ALA A 250 13.35 8.88 8.05
C ALA A 250 12.06 8.07 8.27
N ILE A 251 11.17 8.52 9.17
CA ILE A 251 9.85 7.90 9.37
C ILE A 251 9.01 8.01 8.10
N PHE A 252 8.96 9.18 7.46
CA PHE A 252 8.27 9.35 6.19
C PHE A 252 8.85 8.47 5.10
N SER A 253 10.18 8.37 4.99
CA SER A 253 10.85 7.49 4.04
C SER A 253 10.51 6.02 4.30
N SER A 254 10.54 5.58 5.56
CA SER A 254 10.18 4.22 5.98
C SER A 254 8.74 3.87 5.62
N LEU A 255 7.79 4.73 6.00
CA LEU A 255 6.36 4.52 5.73
C LEU A 255 6.06 4.52 4.23
N ALA A 256 6.64 5.46 3.49
CA ALA A 256 6.47 5.54 2.05
C ALA A 256 7.02 4.27 1.36
N ASN A 257 8.14 3.73 1.84
CA ASN A 257 8.77 2.52 1.28
C ASN A 257 7.90 1.25 1.38
N LEU A 258 6.79 1.27 2.12
CA LEU A 258 5.76 0.22 2.07
C LEU A 258 5.05 0.15 0.71
N ILE A 259 5.20 1.18 -0.13
CA ILE A 259 4.66 1.25 -1.49
C ILE A 259 5.83 1.04 -2.47
N PRO A 260 5.95 -0.12 -3.14
CA PRO A 260 7.06 -0.38 -4.06
C PRO A 260 7.14 0.62 -5.21
N TYR A 261 8.36 0.92 -5.67
CA TYR A 261 8.71 1.85 -6.76
C TYR A 261 8.35 3.32 -6.56
N VAL A 262 7.21 3.61 -5.95
CA VAL A 262 6.70 4.98 -5.74
C VAL A 262 7.12 5.52 -4.37
N GLY A 263 7.14 4.64 -3.37
CA GLY A 263 7.52 4.93 -1.98
C GLY A 263 8.84 5.67 -1.82
N PRO A 264 9.95 5.18 -2.42
CA PRO A 264 11.23 5.88 -2.45
C PRO A 264 11.14 7.36 -2.82
N SER A 265 10.43 7.68 -3.89
CA SER A 265 10.28 9.06 -4.37
C SER A 265 9.42 9.89 -3.43
N ILE A 266 8.30 9.33 -2.94
CA ILE A 266 7.43 10.01 -1.97
C ILE A 266 8.17 10.30 -0.67
N GLY A 267 9.00 9.37 -0.20
CA GLY A 267 9.76 9.48 1.04
C GLY A 267 10.73 10.66 1.08
N LEU A 268 11.24 11.08 -0.09
CA LEU A 268 12.16 12.22 -0.22
C LEU A 268 11.46 13.58 -0.16
N ILE A 269 10.16 13.64 -0.48
CA ILE A 269 9.42 14.90 -0.64
C ILE A 269 9.56 15.82 0.59
N PRO A 270 9.33 15.36 1.84
CA PRO A 270 9.40 16.24 3.00
C PRO A 270 10.81 16.84 3.19
N MET A 271 11.85 16.04 2.94
CA MET A 271 13.25 16.48 3.05
C MET A 271 13.58 17.54 1.99
N VAL A 272 13.21 17.27 0.73
CA VAL A 272 13.46 18.17 -0.40
C VAL A 272 12.76 19.50 -0.20
N ILE A 273 11.47 19.50 0.12
CA ILE A 273 10.70 20.74 0.33
C ILE A 273 11.32 21.58 1.45
N THR A 274 11.80 20.95 2.52
CA THR A 274 12.39 21.65 3.66
C THR A 274 13.71 22.33 3.30
N TYR A 275 14.58 21.62 2.58
CA TYR A 275 15.98 22.02 2.38
C TYR A 275 16.25 22.67 1.02
N ALA A 276 15.29 22.65 0.08
CA ALA A 276 15.43 23.23 -1.25
C ALA A 276 15.79 24.72 -1.25
N PHE A 277 15.31 25.47 -0.26
CA PHE A 277 15.52 26.91 -0.18
C PHE A 277 16.37 27.33 1.04
N THR A 278 16.29 26.57 2.13
CA THR A 278 16.99 26.91 3.38
C THR A 278 18.47 26.53 3.38
N ASP A 279 18.82 25.35 2.85
CA ASP A 279 20.22 24.90 2.72
C ASP A 279 20.31 23.87 1.57
N PRO A 280 20.43 24.37 0.31
CA PRO A 280 20.45 23.52 -0.88
C PRO A 280 21.64 22.57 -0.91
N GLN A 281 22.76 22.90 -0.24
CA GLN A 281 23.93 22.02 -0.18
C GLN A 281 23.63 20.77 0.64
N LYS A 282 22.99 20.94 1.82
CA LYS A 282 22.52 19.80 2.61
C LYS A 282 21.44 19.00 1.88
N MET A 283 20.54 19.66 1.15
CA MET A 283 19.55 18.97 0.32
C MET A 283 20.24 18.06 -0.70
N VAL A 284 21.20 18.59 -1.46
CA VAL A 284 21.90 17.83 -2.51
C VAL A 284 22.69 16.67 -1.90
N ALA A 285 23.39 16.89 -0.78
CA ALA A 285 24.09 15.82 -0.07
C ALA A 285 23.12 14.71 0.39
N ALA A 286 21.96 15.07 0.93
CA ALA A 286 20.93 14.13 1.36
C ALA A 286 20.28 13.38 0.19
N LEU A 287 20.05 14.06 -0.93
CA LEU A 287 19.57 13.44 -2.17
C LEU A 287 20.56 12.42 -2.72
N ILE A 288 21.85 12.78 -2.82
CA ILE A 288 22.89 11.85 -3.29
C ILE A 288 22.98 10.64 -2.36
N TYR A 289 22.99 10.87 -1.05
CA TYR A 289 23.00 9.78 -0.07
C TYR A 289 21.81 8.84 -0.27
N MET A 290 20.59 9.39 -0.34
CA MET A 290 19.41 8.55 -0.52
C MET A 290 19.37 7.87 -1.87
N LEU A 291 19.83 8.50 -2.95
CA LEU A 291 19.95 7.84 -4.25
C LEU A 291 20.85 6.62 -4.16
N ILE A 292 22.00 6.71 -3.46
CA ILE A 292 22.88 5.56 -3.24
C ILE A 292 22.14 4.46 -2.46
N ILE A 293 21.45 4.82 -1.37
CA ILE A 293 20.66 3.85 -0.59
C ILE A 293 19.57 3.19 -1.45
N GLN A 294 18.88 3.95 -2.30
CA GLN A 294 17.84 3.43 -3.18
C GLN A 294 18.41 2.52 -4.29
N GLN A 295 19.62 2.79 -4.77
CA GLN A 295 20.31 1.87 -5.68
C GLN A 295 20.71 0.58 -4.96
N VAL A 296 21.18 0.64 -3.71
CA VAL A 296 21.45 -0.55 -2.90
C VAL A 296 20.15 -1.31 -2.63
N ASP A 297 19.07 -0.59 -2.39
CA ASP A 297 17.76 -1.16 -2.12
C ASP A 297 17.25 -1.97 -3.31
N GLY A 298 17.05 -1.31 -4.44
CA GLY A 298 16.48 -1.93 -5.64
C GLY A 298 17.33 -3.07 -6.22
N ASN A 299 18.65 -3.02 -6.05
CA ASN A 299 19.55 -4.02 -6.63
C ASN A 299 19.95 -5.15 -5.66
N ILE A 300 19.94 -4.91 -4.34
CA ILE A 300 20.48 -5.86 -3.35
C ILE A 300 19.45 -6.20 -2.27
N LEU A 301 18.92 -5.21 -1.54
CA LEU A 301 18.03 -5.46 -0.40
C LEU A 301 16.70 -6.03 -0.87
N TYR A 302 16.02 -5.34 -1.78
CA TYR A 302 14.70 -5.73 -2.25
C TYR A 302 14.68 -7.14 -2.89
N PRO A 303 15.62 -7.52 -3.78
CA PRO A 303 15.66 -8.89 -4.31
C PRO A 303 15.95 -9.97 -3.26
N ARG A 304 16.75 -9.66 -2.23
CA ARG A 304 17.08 -10.62 -1.16
C ARG A 304 15.95 -10.78 -0.14
N ILE A 305 15.22 -9.71 0.15
CA ILE A 305 14.17 -9.69 1.16
C ILE A 305 12.81 -10.09 0.56
N VAL A 306 12.47 -9.53 -0.60
CA VAL A 306 11.15 -9.66 -1.26
C VAL A 306 11.21 -10.49 -2.55
N GLY A 307 12.36 -10.50 -3.24
CA GLY A 307 12.49 -11.00 -4.62
C GLY A 307 12.16 -12.47 -4.85
N GLY A 308 12.22 -13.33 -3.84
CA GLY A 308 11.85 -14.76 -3.97
C GLY A 308 10.36 -15.00 -4.22
N VAL A 309 9.50 -14.00 -4.00
CA VAL A 309 8.04 -14.17 -3.91
C VAL A 309 7.32 -13.73 -5.17
N MET A 310 7.92 -12.80 -5.93
CA MET A 310 7.18 -12.05 -6.95
C MET A 310 8.01 -11.77 -8.20
N LYS A 311 7.97 -12.72 -9.13
CA LYS A 311 8.34 -12.47 -10.53
C LYS A 311 7.23 -11.66 -11.20
N VAL A 312 7.03 -10.42 -10.78
CA VAL A 312 6.05 -9.49 -11.34
C VAL A 312 6.80 -8.41 -12.10
N HIS A 313 6.41 -8.18 -13.35
CA HIS A 313 7.07 -7.19 -14.17
C HIS A 313 6.85 -5.78 -13.57
N PRO A 314 7.85 -4.89 -13.53
CA PRO A 314 7.71 -3.56 -12.92
C PRO A 314 6.53 -2.74 -13.45
N ILE A 315 6.25 -2.82 -14.76
CA ILE A 315 5.09 -2.16 -15.38
C ILE A 315 3.77 -2.66 -14.77
N THR A 316 3.64 -3.96 -14.50
CA THR A 316 2.44 -4.52 -13.87
C THR A 316 2.26 -3.95 -12.47
N ILE A 317 3.35 -3.80 -11.72
CA ILE A 317 3.30 -3.17 -10.39
C ILE A 317 2.83 -1.72 -10.51
N MET A 318 3.38 -0.96 -11.45
CA MET A 318 2.98 0.43 -11.69
C MET A 318 1.49 0.55 -12.01
N VAL A 319 0.97 -0.29 -12.92
CA VAL A 319 -0.46 -0.32 -13.27
C VAL A 319 -1.33 -0.67 -12.06
N LEU A 320 -0.94 -1.69 -11.28
CA LEU A 320 -1.67 -2.08 -10.08
C LEU A 320 -1.72 -0.95 -9.04
N LEU A 321 -0.62 -0.24 -8.85
CA LEU A 321 -0.56 0.90 -7.93
C LEU A 321 -1.48 2.04 -8.38
N LEU A 322 -1.46 2.39 -9.67
CA LEU A 322 -2.35 3.43 -10.22
C LEU A 322 -3.83 3.05 -10.11
N LEU A 323 -4.19 1.79 -10.38
CA LEU A 323 -5.59 1.35 -10.27
C LEU A 323 -6.04 1.32 -8.81
N SER A 324 -5.24 0.71 -7.93
CA SER A 324 -5.60 0.52 -6.52
C SER A 324 -5.62 1.83 -5.73
N SER A 325 -4.77 2.81 -6.09
CA SER A 325 -4.77 4.12 -5.46
C SER A 325 -6.06 4.89 -5.68
N ASN A 326 -6.66 4.75 -6.86
CA ASN A 326 -7.94 5.41 -7.17
C ASN A 326 -9.11 4.77 -6.42
N ILE A 327 -9.01 3.49 -6.04
CA ILE A 327 -10.09 2.75 -5.36
C ILE A 327 -10.00 2.93 -3.84
N TYR A 328 -8.83 2.65 -3.25
CA TYR A 328 -8.63 2.57 -1.80
C TYR A 328 -7.43 3.39 -1.31
N GLY A 329 -6.91 4.32 -2.13
CA GLY A 329 -5.78 5.18 -1.76
C GLY A 329 -4.52 4.37 -1.43
N VAL A 330 -3.81 4.83 -0.39
CA VAL A 330 -2.57 4.21 0.10
C VAL A 330 -2.78 2.75 0.53
N LEU A 331 -3.91 2.45 1.18
CA LEU A 331 -4.22 1.07 1.59
C LEU A 331 -4.38 0.15 0.38
N GLY A 332 -5.02 0.66 -0.68
CA GLY A 332 -5.11 -0.03 -1.96
C GLY A 332 -3.74 -0.37 -2.52
N MET A 333 -2.82 0.58 -2.54
CA MET A 333 -1.45 0.40 -3.06
C MET A 333 -0.69 -0.71 -2.31
N ILE A 334 -0.78 -0.76 -0.98
CA ILE A 334 -0.09 -1.77 -0.16
C ILE A 334 -0.64 -3.18 -0.43
N VAL A 335 -1.95 -3.31 -0.60
CA VAL A 335 -2.65 -4.60 -0.75
C VAL A 335 -2.72 -5.08 -2.20
N ALA A 336 -2.52 -4.18 -3.18
CA ALA A 336 -2.63 -4.48 -4.60
C ALA A 336 -1.70 -5.62 -5.05
N ILE A 337 -0.46 -5.57 -4.59
CA ILE A 337 0.59 -6.49 -5.00
C ILE A 337 0.40 -7.91 -4.40
N PRO A 338 0.09 -8.07 -3.10
CA PRO A 338 -0.35 -9.35 -2.54
C PRO A 338 -1.57 -9.91 -3.28
N THR A 339 -2.55 -9.07 -3.56
CA THR A 339 -3.80 -9.47 -4.23
C THR A 339 -3.51 -9.99 -5.64
N TYR A 340 -2.69 -9.27 -6.40
CA TYR A 340 -2.23 -9.72 -7.72
C TYR A 340 -1.49 -11.05 -7.64
N SER A 341 -0.62 -11.23 -6.63
CA SER A 341 0.14 -12.47 -6.44
C SER A 341 -0.77 -13.65 -6.15
N ILE A 342 -1.82 -13.45 -5.35
CA ILE A 342 -2.86 -14.46 -5.09
C ILE A 342 -3.57 -14.83 -6.40
N LEU A 343 -4.05 -13.84 -7.15
CA LEU A 343 -4.74 -14.06 -8.43
C LEU A 343 -3.86 -14.80 -9.44
N LYS A 344 -2.59 -14.43 -9.52
CA LYS A 344 -1.59 -15.09 -10.37
C LYS A 344 -1.40 -16.55 -9.97
N GLU A 345 -1.31 -16.84 -8.68
CA GLU A 345 -1.10 -18.21 -8.20
C GLU A 345 -2.35 -19.10 -8.41
N ILE A 346 -3.54 -18.53 -8.23
CA ILE A 346 -4.80 -19.19 -8.60
C ILE A 346 -4.84 -19.47 -10.11
N ALA A 347 -4.47 -18.49 -10.95
CA ALA A 347 -4.46 -18.67 -12.40
C ALA A 347 -3.50 -19.78 -12.85
N LYS A 348 -2.29 -19.84 -12.28
CA LYS A 348 -1.35 -20.94 -12.53
C LYS A 348 -1.91 -22.29 -12.09
N PHE A 349 -2.54 -22.34 -10.92
CA PHE A 349 -3.15 -23.57 -10.41
C PHE A 349 -4.26 -24.08 -11.35
N LEU A 350 -5.12 -23.17 -11.84
CA LEU A 350 -6.16 -23.52 -12.81
C LEU A 350 -5.58 -23.98 -14.15
N ALA A 351 -4.51 -23.34 -14.64
CA ALA A 351 -3.82 -23.76 -15.86
C ALA A 351 -3.21 -25.16 -15.72
N ASN A 352 -2.50 -25.42 -14.61
CA ASN A 352 -1.95 -26.75 -14.32
C ASN A 352 -3.03 -27.83 -14.22
N LEU A 353 -4.19 -27.50 -13.65
CA LEU A 353 -5.33 -28.42 -13.56
C LEU A 353 -5.88 -28.75 -14.96
N TYR A 354 -5.98 -27.75 -15.83
CA TYR A 354 -6.39 -27.94 -17.22
C TYR A 354 -5.41 -28.83 -18.00
N ASP A 355 -4.11 -28.57 -17.88
CA ASP A 355 -3.07 -29.35 -18.55
C ASP A 355 -3.06 -30.81 -18.07
N ASN A 356 -3.11 -31.03 -16.76
CA ASN A 356 -3.21 -32.37 -16.17
C ASN A 356 -4.47 -33.12 -16.64
N HIS A 357 -5.60 -32.42 -16.80
CA HIS A 357 -6.83 -33.03 -17.31
C HIS A 357 -6.69 -33.43 -18.78
N LYS A 358 -6.04 -32.60 -19.59
CA LYS A 358 -5.78 -32.87 -21.01
C LYS A 358 -4.82 -34.05 -21.20
N GLU A 359 -3.76 -34.14 -20.40
CA GLU A 359 -2.84 -35.28 -20.39
C GLU A 359 -3.55 -36.58 -20.00
N ALA A 360 -4.39 -36.55 -18.97
CA ALA A 360 -5.17 -37.73 -18.54
C ALA A 360 -6.15 -38.19 -19.64
N GLN A 361 -6.74 -37.26 -20.41
CA GLN A 361 -7.58 -37.61 -21.56
C GLN A 361 -6.76 -38.20 -22.72
N GLN A 362 -5.56 -37.69 -22.98
CA GLN A 362 -4.66 -38.24 -24.00
C GLN A 362 -4.17 -39.64 -23.64
N GLN A 363 -3.83 -39.90 -22.37
CA GLN A 363 -3.46 -41.24 -21.91
C GLN A 363 -4.60 -42.23 -22.10
N LYS A 364 -5.83 -41.88 -21.67
CA LYS A 364 -7.00 -42.74 -21.89
C LYS A 364 -7.26 -43.00 -23.38
N LYS A 365 -7.11 -41.99 -24.23
CA LYS A 365 -7.24 -42.16 -25.68
C LYS A 365 -6.14 -43.06 -26.25
N ASN A 366 -4.90 -42.97 -25.77
CA ASN A 366 -3.82 -43.85 -26.19
C ASN A 366 -4.05 -45.31 -25.73
N GLU A 367 -4.60 -45.51 -24.53
CA GLU A 367 -5.01 -46.83 -24.03
C GLU A 367 -6.18 -47.42 -24.83
N GLU A 368 -7.15 -46.60 -25.25
CA GLU A 368 -8.30 -47.01 -26.07
C GLU A 368 -7.92 -47.30 -27.54
N PHE A 369 -6.94 -46.58 -28.11
CA PHE A 369 -6.61 -46.67 -29.54
C PHE A 369 -5.34 -47.49 -29.88
N GLY A 370 -4.53 -47.94 -28.92
CA GLY A 370 -3.44 -48.86 -29.27
C GLY A 370 -2.35 -49.11 -28.24
N ILE A 371 -2.53 -50.16 -27.44
CA ILE A 371 -1.54 -51.26 -27.38
C ILE A 371 -2.24 -52.54 -27.83
N ILE A 372 -2.60 -52.57 -29.12
CA ILE A 372 -2.59 -53.80 -29.91
C ILE A 372 -1.27 -53.75 -30.69
N ASN A 373 -0.14 -53.84 -29.99
CA ASN A 373 1.12 -54.24 -30.61
C ASN A 373 1.59 -55.47 -29.84
N LYS A 374 1.33 -56.61 -30.48
CA LYS A 374 1.81 -57.93 -30.13
C LYS A 374 3.19 -58.12 -30.74
#